data_AF-A0A3B9HPD7-F1
#
_entry.id   AF-A0A3B9HPD7-F1
#
_cell.length_a   1.000
_cell.length_b   1.000
_cell.length_c   1.000
_cell.angle_alpha   90.00
_cell.angle_beta   90.00
_cell.angle_gamma   90.00
#
_symmetry.space_group_name_H-M   'P 1'
#
loop_
_entity.id
_entity.type
_entity.pdbx_description
1 polymer ?
#
loop_
_entity_poly.entity_id
_entity_poly.type
_entity_poly.pdbx_seq_one_letter_code
_entity_poly.pdbx_strand_id
1 'polypeptide(L)'
;MFAKTFRQRGLAPQNLSRTLEDSGTVTSVLVPWNTCGATQAGVLGVATLTYLPFCFFCIISPLMTILYGYLGIRIAKIPSDDQMATA
;
A
#
# COMPACT_ATOMS: atom_id res chain seq x y z
N MET A 1 -8.77 -11.57 1.33
CA MET A 1 -9.45 -10.98 2.50
C MET A 1 -10.10 -9.63 2.17
N PHE A 2 -9.35 -8.61 1.73
CA PHE A 2 -9.89 -7.25 1.46
C PHE A 2 -10.65 -7.06 0.13
N ALA A 3 -10.51 -7.98 -0.82
CA ALA A 3 -11.18 -7.89 -2.12
C ALA A 3 -12.71 -7.80 -2.03
N LYS A 4 -13.32 -8.55 -1.09
CA LYS A 4 -14.79 -8.51 -0.89
C LYS A 4 -15.26 -7.13 -0.41
N THR A 5 -14.53 -6.51 0.52
CA THR A 5 -14.86 -5.17 1.05
C THR A 5 -14.73 -4.09 0.00
N PHE A 6 -13.69 -4.14 -0.84
CA PHE A 6 -13.55 -3.22 -1.97
C PHE A 6 -14.69 -3.39 -2.98
N ARG A 7 -15.08 -4.65 -3.28
CA ARG A 7 -16.21 -4.94 -4.16
C ARG A 7 -17.54 -4.41 -3.61
N GLN A 8 -17.83 -4.62 -2.32
CA GLN A 8 -19.03 -4.09 -1.65
C GLN A 8 -19.08 -2.56 -1.64
N ARG A 9 -17.92 -1.89 -1.64
CA ARG A 9 -17.83 -0.42 -1.74
C ARG A 9 -17.87 0.10 -3.18
N GLY A 10 -18.11 -0.76 -4.18
CA GLY A 10 -18.13 -0.37 -5.59
C GLY A 10 -16.76 0.04 -6.13
N LEU A 11 -15.67 -0.38 -5.47
CA LEU A 11 -14.29 -0.04 -5.85
C LEU A 11 -13.69 -1.13 -6.72
N ALA A 12 -13.01 -0.72 -7.79
CA ALA A 12 -12.34 -1.66 -8.67
C ALA A 12 -11.14 -2.32 -7.96
N PRO A 13 -10.81 -3.58 -8.30
CA PRO A 13 -9.75 -4.34 -7.63
C PRO A 13 -8.36 -3.71 -7.80
N GLN A 14 -8.12 -2.88 -8.84
CA GLN A 14 -6.84 -2.20 -8.99
C GLN A 14 -6.54 -1.24 -7.82
N ASN A 15 -7.56 -0.62 -7.22
CA ASN A 15 -7.36 0.25 -6.06
C ASN A 15 -6.82 -0.53 -4.86
N LEU A 16 -7.30 -1.77 -4.66
CA LEU A 16 -6.80 -2.63 -3.60
C LEU A 16 -5.35 -3.04 -3.87
N SER A 17 -5.03 -3.43 -5.09
CA SER A 17 -3.66 -3.80 -5.48
C SER A 17 -2.69 -2.65 -5.20
N ARG A 18 -3.02 -1.44 -5.67
CA ARG A 18 -2.23 -0.23 -5.45
C ARG A 18 -2.04 0.05 -3.96
N THR A 19 -3.13 -0.01 -3.19
CA THR A 19 -3.08 0.24 -1.74
C THR A 19 -2.16 -0.74 -1.03
N LEU A 20 -2.22 -2.03 -1.39
CA LEU A 20 -1.37 -3.06 -0.79
C LEU A 20 0.11 -2.88 -1.15
N GLU A 21 0.40 -2.48 -2.38
CA GLU A 21 1.76 -2.22 -2.84
C GLU A 21 2.39 -1.04 -2.08
N ASP A 22 1.66 0.06 -1.97
CA ASP A 22 2.11 1.28 -1.29
C ASP A 22 2.13 1.16 0.25
N SER A 23 1.30 0.28 0.84
CA SER A 23 1.28 0.12 2.30
C SER A 23 2.13 -1.02 2.82
N GLY A 24 2.36 -2.06 2.02
CA GLY A 24 2.99 -3.31 2.45
C GLY A 24 4.36 -3.56 1.81
N THR A 25 4.45 -3.45 0.49
CA THR A 25 5.70 -3.76 -0.23
C THR A 25 6.76 -2.69 0.03
N VAL A 26 6.40 -1.42 -0.13
CA VAL A 26 7.35 -0.30 -0.03
C VAL A 26 7.74 0.01 1.42
N THR A 27 6.86 -0.23 2.38
CA THR A 27 7.13 0.03 3.82
C THR A 27 7.85 -1.12 4.51
N SER A 28 7.90 -2.30 3.89
CA SER A 28 8.52 -3.53 4.39
C SER A 28 9.92 -3.27 4.97
N VAL A 29 10.76 -2.54 4.25
CA VAL A 29 12.15 -2.24 4.66
C VAL A 29 12.25 -1.42 5.95
N LEU A 30 11.19 -0.73 6.36
CA LEU A 30 11.18 0.12 7.57
C LEU A 30 10.97 -0.70 8.85
N VAL A 31 10.63 -1.99 8.74
CA VAL A 31 10.29 -2.84 9.87
C VAL A 31 11.49 -3.74 10.22
N PRO A 32 12.18 -3.52 11.36
CA PRO A 32 13.46 -4.17 11.64
C PRO A 32 13.36 -5.68 11.83
N TRP A 33 12.21 -6.19 12.28
CA TRP A 33 11.94 -7.62 12.47
C TRP A 33 11.45 -8.34 11.20
N ASN A 34 11.52 -7.68 10.04
CA ASN A 34 11.12 -8.26 8.76
C ASN A 34 12.35 -8.58 7.89
N THR A 35 12.19 -9.52 6.96
CA THR A 35 13.28 -10.00 6.08
C THR A 35 13.95 -8.89 5.27
N CYS A 36 13.19 -7.98 4.66
CA CYS A 36 13.69 -6.81 3.94
C CYS A 36 14.44 -5.83 4.87
N GLY A 37 13.87 -5.51 6.03
CA GLY A 37 14.49 -4.60 6.99
C GLY A 37 15.80 -5.15 7.58
N ALA A 38 15.80 -6.45 7.91
CA ALA A 38 16.98 -7.17 8.39
C ALA A 38 18.09 -7.26 7.32
N THR A 39 17.72 -7.48 6.06
CA THR A 39 18.68 -7.52 4.94
C THR A 39 19.30 -6.15 4.73
N GLN A 40 18.50 -5.09 4.70
CA GLN A 40 18.99 -3.72 4.50
C GLN A 40 19.89 -3.27 5.66
N ALA A 41 19.51 -3.60 6.90
CA ALA A 41 20.34 -3.33 8.08
C ALA A 41 21.66 -4.11 8.04
N GLY A 42 21.63 -5.38 7.63
CA GLY A 42 22.82 -6.23 7.49
C GLY A 42 23.78 -5.74 6.40
N VAL A 43 23.26 -5.31 5.24
CA VAL A 43 24.07 -4.79 4.13
C VAL A 43 24.68 -3.44 4.46
N LEU A 44 23.90 -2.52 5.06
CA LEU A 44 24.37 -1.19 5.42
C LEU A 44 25.19 -1.16 6.71
N GLY A 45 25.16 -2.22 7.52
CA GLY A 45 25.82 -2.28 8.82
C GLY A 45 25.23 -1.31 9.86
N VAL A 46 24.02 -0.79 9.63
CA VAL A 46 23.34 0.15 10.53
C VAL A 46 21.95 -0.35 10.89
N ALA A 47 21.45 0.05 12.06
CA ALA A 47 20.09 -0.28 12.48
C ALA A 47 19.04 0.33 11.54
N THR A 48 17.89 -0.34 11.41
CA THR A 48 16.77 0.12 10.56
C THR A 48 16.34 1.55 10.83
N LEU A 49 16.27 1.96 12.10
CA LEU A 49 15.91 3.32 12.49
C LEU A 49 16.91 4.38 12.01
N THR A 50 18.16 4.00 11.77
CA THR A 50 19.21 4.91 11.30
C THR A 50 19.03 5.25 9.82
N TYR A 51 18.67 4.27 8.98
CA TYR A 51 18.42 4.54 7.56
C TYR A 51 16.96 4.95 7.27
N LEU A 52 16.03 4.70 8.20
CA LEU A 52 14.61 5.03 8.07
C LEU A 52 14.33 6.45 7.55
N PRO A 53 14.92 7.54 8.09
CA PRO A 53 14.65 8.89 7.60
C PRO A 53 15.14 9.14 6.17
N PHE A 54 16.05 8.32 5.64
CA PHE A 54 16.55 8.42 4.28
C PHE A 54 15.68 7.65 3.27
N CYS A 55 14.79 6.77 3.74
CA CYS A 55 13.84 6.02 2.93
C CYS A 55 12.61 6.86 2.55
N PHE A 56 12.83 8.04 1.96
CA PHE A 56 11.77 9.01 1.65
C PHE A 56 10.62 8.40 0.83
N PHE A 57 10.93 7.61 -0.19
CA PHE A 57 9.90 6.97 -1.03
C PHE A 57 9.01 6.02 -0.21
N CYS A 58 9.61 5.20 0.65
CA CYS A 58 8.90 4.23 1.48
C CYS A 58 7.98 4.90 2.51
N ILE A 59 8.32 6.11 2.96
CA ILE A 59 7.53 6.89 3.91
C ILE A 59 6.45 7.72 3.18
N ILE A 60 6.79 8.35 2.07
CA ILE A 60 5.90 9.25 1.33
C ILE A 60 4.83 8.46 0.55
N SER A 61 5.18 7.29 0.00
CA SER A 61 4.24 6.47 -0.77
C SER A 61 2.93 6.15 -0.02
N PRO A 62 2.95 5.57 1.20
CA PRO A 62 1.71 5.29 1.92
C PRO A 62 0.94 6.57 2.28
N LEU A 63 1.64 7.67 2.58
CA LEU A 63 1.00 8.97 2.85
C LEU A 63 0.28 9.51 1.63
N MET A 64 0.89 9.42 0.45
CA MET A 64 0.25 9.80 -0.81
C MET A 64 -0.96 8.92 -1.10
N THR A 65 -0.88 7.61 -0.87
CA THR A 65 -2.03 6.73 -1.13
C THR A 65 -3.20 6.97 -0.18
N ILE A 66 -2.94 7.30 1.09
CA ILE A 66 -3.97 7.78 2.02
C ILE A 66 -4.58 9.10 1.54
N LEU A 67 -3.75 10.07 1.13
CA LEU A 67 -4.20 11.37 0.65
C LEU A 67 -5.09 11.25 -0.60
N TYR A 68 -4.69 10.45 -1.59
CA TYR A 68 -5.47 10.23 -2.80
C TYR A 68 -6.77 9.48 -2.51
N GLY A 69 -6.74 8.52 -1.58
CA GLY A 69 -7.94 7.83 -1.08
C GLY A 69 -8.92 8.79 -0.40
N TYR A 70 -8.42 9.70 0.43
CA TYR A 70 -9.24 10.69 1.15
C TYR A 70 -9.85 11.73 0.21
N LEU A 71 -9.07 12.25 -0.74
CA LEU A 71 -9.52 13.23 -1.72
C LEU A 71 -10.37 12.62 -2.86
N GLY A 72 -10.48 11.29 -2.92
CA GLY A 72 -11.20 10.59 -3.98
C GLY A 72 -10.56 10.71 -5.37
N ILE A 73 -9.28 11.06 -5.43
CA ILE A 73 -8.57 11.31 -6.69
C ILE A 73 -8.11 9.98 -7.29
N ARG A 74 -8.44 9.73 -8.57
CA ARG A 74 -8.09 8.50 -9.32
C ARG A 74 -8.58 7.20 -8.68
N ILE A 75 -9.74 7.22 -8.02
CA ILE A 75 -10.38 6.01 -7.50
C ILE A 75 -11.21 5.34 -8.59
N ALA A 76 -10.75 4.18 -9.08
CA ALA A 76 -11.46 3.41 -10.09
C ALA A 76 -12.71 2.74 -9.48
N LYS A 77 -13.87 2.89 -10.11
CA LYS A 77 -15.11 2.23 -9.70
C LYS A 77 -15.39 1.03 -10.60
N ILE A 78 -16.14 0.07 -10.07
CA ILE A 78 -16.54 -1.11 -10.84
C ILE A 78 -17.57 -0.68 -11.91
N PRO A 79 -17.48 -1.16 -13.16
CA PRO A 79 -18.50 -0.91 -14.18
C PRO A 79 -19.88 -1.43 -13.73
N SER A 80 -20.95 -0.74 -14.13
CA SER A 80 -22.33 -1.01 -13.73
C SER A 80 -22.83 -2.44 -14.04
N ASP A 81 -22.30 -3.11 -15.06
CA ASP A 81 -22.66 -4.49 -15.42
C ASP A 81 -22.26 -5.52 -14.35
N ASP A 82 -21.17 -5.27 -13.63
CA ASP A 82 -20.65 -6.19 -12.61
C ASP A 82 -21.35 -5.99 -11.24
N GLN A 83 -22.11 -4.88 -11.09
CA GLN A 83 -22.98 -4.63 -9.94
C GLN A 83 -24.27 -5.48 -9.99
N MET A 84 -24.79 -5.75 -11.19
CA MET A 84 -26.02 -6.54 -11.40
C MET A 84 -25.80 -8.04 -11.18
N ALA A 85 -24.61 -8.57 -11.47
CA ALA A 85 -24.26 -9.98 -11.28
C ALA A 85 -24.07 -10.39 -9.80
N THR A 86 -24.20 -9.44 -8.86
CA THR A 86 -23.92 -9.65 -7.44
C THR A 86 -25.02 -9.17 -6.48
N ALA A 87 -26.21 -8.84 -7.01
CA ALA A 87 -27.45 -8.77 -6.23
C ALA A 87 -28.10 -10.16 -6.15
#